data_AF-A0A9D5CGF8-F1
#
_entry.id   AF-A0A9D5CGF8-F1
#
_cell.length_a   1.000
_cell.length_b   1.000
_cell.length_c   1.000
_cell.angle_alpha   90.00
_cell.angle_beta   90.00
_cell.angle_gamma   90.00
#
_symmetry.space_group_name_H-M   'P 1'
#
loop_
_entity.id
_entity.type
_entity.pdbx_description
1 polymer ?
#
loop_
_entity_poly.entity_id
_entity_poly.type
_entity_poly.pdbx_seq_one_letter_code
_entity_poly.pdbx_strand_id
1 'polypeptide(L)'
;MCSSRMKPEQMKAKTFEVDDFFPPSPRKKDWTIGLMKVVSFLVIFMAGAVLGLSVSARFTRYFTSQTDLFFPRTIYTANCEESSLSIKSFVSPDHLMPRMNDDELFWRASMVPKMEEFPFERTPKVAFLFMTRGPLPFARLWDRFFEGHEGLYSVYVHTIPDYKLNVVNSSAFYGRQIPSEEVSWGSISLVDAEKRLLANALLDFNNERFVLLSESCIPIFDFPTVYEYLTNSAHSFVDSYDEDSWRGVIALQPPHGPCY
;
A
#
# COMPACT_ATOMS: atom_id res chain seq x y z
N MET A 1 8.46 20.66 99.75
CA MET A 1 8.30 19.23 99.39
C MET A 1 7.14 19.09 98.42
N CYS A 2 7.16 18.06 97.55
CA CYS A 2 6.06 17.73 96.62
C CYS A 2 4.76 17.43 97.42
N SER A 3 3.55 17.43 96.86
CA SER A 3 2.98 16.59 95.79
C SER A 3 1.44 16.93 95.75
N SER A 4 0.54 16.55 94.84
CA SER A 4 0.40 15.36 93.98
C SER A 4 -0.51 15.61 92.76
N ARG A 5 -0.37 14.70 91.80
CA ARG A 5 -1.14 14.47 90.55
C ARG A 5 -2.47 13.72 90.81
N MET A 6 -3.57 14.00 90.08
CA MET A 6 -4.34 13.03 89.26
C MET A 6 -5.54 13.60 88.45
N LYS A 7 -5.98 12.82 87.44
CA LYS A 7 -7.06 13.03 86.43
C LYS A 7 -8.44 12.53 86.96
N PRO A 8 -9.53 12.35 86.15
CA PRO A 8 -9.97 12.89 84.82
C PRO A 8 -11.41 13.48 84.86
N GLU A 9 -12.01 13.90 83.71
CA GLU A 9 -13.34 13.41 83.23
C GLU A 9 -13.82 13.99 81.86
N GLN A 10 -15.05 13.63 81.44
CA GLN A 10 -15.60 13.58 80.07
C GLN A 10 -16.69 14.63 79.73
N MET A 11 -16.98 14.78 78.42
CA MET A 11 -18.23 15.30 77.79
C MET A 11 -18.76 16.73 78.10
N LYS A 12 -19.16 17.48 77.06
CA LYS A 12 -20.59 17.67 76.66
C LYS A 12 -20.73 18.40 75.30
N ALA A 13 -21.96 18.47 74.78
CA ALA A 13 -22.31 18.76 73.40
C ALA A 13 -22.73 20.21 73.05
N LYS A 14 -22.42 20.59 71.80
CA LYS A 14 -23.22 21.31 70.78
C LYS A 14 -24.31 22.31 71.20
N THR A 15 -24.18 23.56 70.71
CA THR A 15 -25.27 24.55 70.59
C THR A 15 -25.12 25.37 69.29
N PHE A 16 -26.22 26.02 68.88
CA PHE A 16 -26.45 26.81 67.65
C PHE A 16 -27.05 28.18 68.09
N GLU A 17 -27.09 29.28 67.33
CA GLU A 17 -26.87 29.56 65.90
C GLU A 17 -26.48 31.07 65.77
N VAL A 18 -26.78 31.73 64.64
CA VAL A 18 -26.89 33.20 64.43
C VAL A 18 -25.60 33.99 64.18
N ASP A 19 -25.30 34.22 62.88
CA ASP A 19 -24.43 35.29 62.38
C ASP A 19 -25.26 36.52 61.98
N ASP A 20 -24.83 37.72 62.40
CA ASP A 20 -25.49 39.00 62.07
C ASP A 20 -24.82 39.74 60.89
N PHE A 21 -25.66 40.07 59.91
CA PHE A 21 -25.63 41.22 58.99
C PHE A 21 -24.41 42.18 58.96
N PHE A 22 -23.73 42.30 57.80
CA PHE A 22 -23.56 43.56 57.02
C PHE A 22 -22.69 43.33 55.74
N PRO A 23 -23.06 43.85 54.54
CA PRO A 23 -22.32 43.61 53.30
C PRO A 23 -21.39 44.78 52.86
N PRO A 24 -20.22 44.50 52.25
CA PRO A 24 -19.44 45.49 51.50
C PRO A 24 -19.78 45.51 49.99
N SER A 25 -19.54 46.65 49.34
CA SER A 25 -19.88 46.94 47.94
C SER A 25 -19.11 46.11 46.88
N PRO A 26 -19.68 45.89 45.67
CA PRO A 26 -19.07 45.05 44.65
C PRO A 26 -17.82 45.67 44.03
N ARG A 27 -16.71 44.93 44.02
CA ARG A 27 -15.44 45.35 43.40
C ARG A 27 -15.52 45.23 41.88
N LYS A 28 -15.24 46.32 41.14
CA LYS A 28 -14.98 46.33 39.68
C LYS A 28 -13.77 45.48 39.23
N LYS A 29 -13.11 44.74 40.13
CA LYS A 29 -11.78 44.15 39.91
C LYS A 29 -11.78 42.76 39.28
N ASP A 30 -12.91 42.06 39.33
CA ASP A 30 -12.98 40.65 38.89
C ASP A 30 -13.29 40.53 37.39
N TRP A 31 -14.09 41.46 36.84
CA TRP A 31 -14.40 41.54 35.41
C TRP A 31 -13.14 41.79 34.55
N THR A 32 -12.24 42.66 35.01
CA THR A 32 -11.02 42.98 34.26
C THR A 32 -10.07 41.79 34.18
N ILE A 33 -9.98 40.97 35.22
CA ILE A 33 -9.15 39.75 35.22
C ILE A 33 -9.73 38.71 34.25
N GLY A 34 -11.05 38.55 34.21
CA GLY A 34 -11.73 37.68 33.23
C GLY A 34 -11.49 38.14 31.79
N LEU A 35 -11.69 39.43 31.52
CA LEU A 35 -11.49 40.03 30.19
C LEU A 35 -10.04 39.87 29.69
N MET A 36 -9.05 40.15 30.55
CA MET A 36 -7.63 40.00 30.20
C MET A 36 -7.24 38.55 29.87
N LYS A 37 -7.86 37.55 30.54
CA LYS A 37 -7.67 36.13 30.17
C LYS A 37 -8.24 35.81 28.79
N VAL A 38 -9.47 36.25 28.49
CA VAL A 38 -10.09 36.02 27.17
C VAL A 38 -9.26 36.66 26.05
N VAL A 39 -8.81 37.91 26.22
CA VAL A 39 -7.94 38.60 25.25
C VAL A 39 -6.62 37.85 25.06
N SER A 40 -6.00 37.35 26.14
CA SER A 40 -4.77 36.54 26.05
C SER A 40 -4.97 35.26 25.23
N PHE A 41 -6.05 34.50 25.48
CA PHE A 41 -6.36 33.31 24.70
C PHE A 41 -6.60 33.61 23.22
N LEU A 42 -7.31 34.71 22.89
CA LEU A 42 -7.53 35.13 21.51
C LEU A 42 -6.21 35.47 20.79
N VAL A 43 -5.30 36.19 21.45
CA VAL A 43 -3.98 36.52 20.87
C VAL A 43 -3.15 35.26 20.60
N ILE A 44 -3.12 34.31 21.54
CA ILE A 44 -2.40 33.03 21.37
C ILE A 44 -3.01 32.21 20.24
N PHE A 45 -4.34 32.12 20.16
CA PHE A 45 -5.05 31.40 19.09
C PHE A 45 -4.76 32.00 17.71
N MET A 46 -4.83 33.33 17.57
CA MET A 46 -4.54 34.01 16.30
C MET A 46 -3.08 33.84 15.87
N ALA A 47 -2.12 33.90 16.80
CA ALA A 47 -0.72 33.60 16.52
C ALA A 47 -0.53 32.15 16.04
N GLY A 48 -1.17 31.19 16.71
CA GLY A 48 -1.19 29.77 16.31
C GLY A 48 -1.78 29.55 14.91
N ALA A 49 -2.90 30.22 14.59
CA ALA A 49 -3.54 30.14 13.28
C ALA A 49 -2.64 30.70 12.15
N VAL A 50 -2.00 31.85 12.37
CA VAL A 50 -1.08 32.45 11.39
C VAL A 50 0.16 31.58 11.16
N LEU A 51 0.71 30.98 12.23
CA LEU A 51 1.82 30.02 12.12
C LEU A 51 1.39 28.74 11.39
N GLY A 52 0.23 28.18 11.71
CA GLY A 52 -0.34 27.00 11.05
C GLY A 52 -0.58 27.21 9.56
N LEU A 53 -1.20 28.34 9.18
CA LEU A 53 -1.38 28.71 7.77
C LEU A 53 -0.03 28.94 7.05
N SER A 54 0.96 29.52 7.73
CA SER A 54 2.29 29.73 7.16
C SER A 54 3.08 28.43 6.94
N VAL A 55 2.90 27.43 7.80
CA VAL A 55 3.50 26.09 7.63
C VAL A 55 2.74 25.31 6.55
N SER A 56 1.41 25.33 6.56
CA SER A 56 0.55 24.73 5.54
C SER A 56 0.86 25.25 4.13
N ALA A 57 1.03 26.58 3.97
CA ALA A 57 1.38 27.18 2.70
C ALA A 57 2.76 26.74 2.16
N ARG A 58 3.73 26.48 3.04
CA ARG A 58 5.04 25.90 2.63
C ARG A 58 4.92 24.41 2.29
N PHE A 59 4.17 23.65 3.07
CA PHE A 59 3.93 22.23 2.86
C PHE A 59 3.20 21.96 1.53
N THR A 60 2.17 22.75 1.23
CA THR A 60 1.41 22.69 -0.04
C THR A 60 2.32 23.01 -1.24
N ARG A 61 3.20 24.02 -1.13
CA ARG A 61 4.18 24.33 -2.18
C ARG A 61 5.22 23.22 -2.36
N TYR A 62 5.65 22.56 -1.29
CA TYR A 62 6.58 21.43 -1.38
C TYR A 62 5.95 20.24 -2.13
N PHE A 63 4.70 19.90 -1.81
CA PHE A 63 3.94 18.87 -2.54
C PHE A 63 3.71 19.23 -4.02
N THR A 64 3.32 20.49 -4.31
CA THR A 64 3.12 20.95 -5.69
C THR A 64 4.43 20.95 -6.50
N SER A 65 5.53 21.34 -5.88
CA SER A 65 6.87 21.29 -6.51
C SER A 65 7.35 19.86 -6.77
N GLN A 66 6.86 18.87 -6.02
CA GLN A 66 7.12 17.46 -6.33
C GLN A 66 6.32 17.01 -7.56
N THR A 67 5.05 17.41 -7.68
CA THR A 67 4.22 17.03 -8.84
C THR A 67 4.76 17.54 -10.18
N ASP A 68 5.41 18.72 -10.22
CA ASP A 68 6.03 19.24 -11.45
C ASP A 68 7.29 18.47 -11.88
N LEU A 69 7.93 17.70 -10.98
CA LEU A 69 9.05 16.80 -11.33
C LEU A 69 8.58 15.45 -11.88
N PHE A 70 7.34 15.04 -11.59
CA PHE A 70 6.76 13.78 -12.09
C PHE A 70 6.06 13.91 -13.45
N PHE A 71 5.85 15.13 -13.95
CA PHE A 71 5.27 15.40 -15.27
C PHE A 71 6.15 16.35 -16.10
N PRO A 72 7.33 15.91 -16.58
CA PRO A 72 8.12 16.68 -17.53
C PRO A 72 7.29 16.94 -18.79
N ARG A 73 6.94 18.21 -19.03
CA ARG A 73 6.12 18.63 -20.18
C ARG A 73 6.91 18.68 -21.50
N THR A 74 7.81 17.73 -21.70
CA THR A 74 8.50 17.50 -22.97
C THR A 74 7.71 16.49 -23.79
N ILE A 75 7.00 17.00 -24.80
CA ILE A 75 6.41 16.18 -25.86
C ILE A 75 7.57 15.58 -26.65
N TYR A 76 7.94 14.35 -26.32
CA TYR A 76 8.88 13.58 -27.11
C TYR A 76 8.20 13.20 -28.43
N THR A 77 8.56 13.89 -29.51
CA THR A 77 8.17 13.50 -30.87
C THR A 77 8.97 12.26 -31.28
N ALA A 78 8.60 11.11 -30.75
CA ALA A 78 8.94 9.82 -31.32
C ALA A 78 8.08 9.60 -32.58
N ASN A 79 8.71 9.16 -33.67
CA ASN A 79 8.00 8.67 -34.85
C ASN A 79 7.28 7.36 -34.47
N CYS A 80 6.03 7.46 -34.03
CA CYS A 80 5.17 6.29 -33.84
C CYS A 80 4.61 5.85 -35.20
N GLU A 81 4.90 4.60 -35.56
CA GLU A 81 4.26 3.90 -36.67
C GLU A 81 2.74 3.79 -36.40
N GLU A 82 1.92 3.86 -37.46
CA GLU A 82 0.55 4.39 -37.42
C GLU A 82 -0.53 3.49 -36.76
N SER A 83 -0.15 2.48 -35.96
CA SER A 83 -1.00 1.33 -35.65
C SER A 83 -1.51 1.17 -34.20
N SER A 84 -1.27 2.11 -33.27
CA SER A 84 -1.53 1.86 -31.83
C SER A 84 -2.18 2.97 -30.99
N LEU A 85 -2.79 4.00 -31.59
CA LEU A 85 -3.42 5.12 -30.87
C LEU A 85 -4.88 4.89 -30.43
N SER A 86 -5.28 3.64 -30.15
CA SER A 86 -6.59 3.35 -29.54
C SER A 86 -6.48 3.30 -28.02
N ILE A 87 -7.45 3.89 -27.31
CA ILE A 87 -7.59 3.69 -25.85
C ILE A 87 -7.67 2.20 -25.52
N LYS A 88 -8.29 1.39 -26.40
CA LYS A 88 -8.40 -0.07 -26.20
C LYS A 88 -7.03 -0.75 -26.16
N SER A 89 -6.11 -0.41 -27.07
CA SER A 89 -4.76 -0.99 -27.12
C SER A 89 -3.84 -0.48 -26.00
N PHE A 90 -4.14 0.69 -25.42
CA PHE A 90 -3.47 1.16 -24.20
C PHE A 90 -3.96 0.40 -22.95
N VAL A 91 -5.25 0.05 -22.88
CA VAL A 91 -5.85 -0.64 -21.73
C VAL A 91 -5.58 -2.13 -21.74
N SER A 92 -5.76 -2.80 -22.88
CA SER A 92 -5.57 -4.24 -23.01
C SER A 92 -4.68 -4.49 -24.22
N PRO A 93 -3.35 -4.52 -24.03
CA PRO A 93 -2.41 -4.72 -25.13
C PRO A 93 -2.46 -6.18 -25.61
N ASP A 94 -2.75 -6.37 -26.90
CA ASP A 94 -2.85 -7.70 -27.54
C ASP A 94 -1.49 -8.44 -27.61
N HIS A 95 -0.40 -7.70 -27.45
CA HIS A 95 0.98 -8.20 -27.42
C HIS A 95 1.74 -7.61 -26.24
N LEU A 96 2.75 -8.33 -25.73
CA LEU A 96 3.68 -7.75 -24.74
C LEU A 96 4.27 -6.46 -25.32
N MET A 97 4.23 -5.38 -24.52
CA MET A 97 4.69 -4.07 -24.97
C MET A 97 6.18 -4.11 -25.36
N PRO A 98 6.65 -3.23 -26.27
CA PRO A 98 8.04 -3.14 -26.66
C PRO A 98 8.97 -3.04 -25.43
N ARG A 99 10.19 -3.59 -25.52
CA ARG A 99 11.16 -3.65 -24.41
C ARG A 99 11.34 -2.27 -23.75
N MET A 100 10.70 -2.09 -22.59
CA MET A 100 10.82 -0.91 -21.73
C MET A 100 11.95 -1.14 -20.71
N ASN A 101 12.49 -0.07 -20.13
CA ASN A 101 13.34 -0.20 -18.94
C ASN A 101 12.48 -0.47 -17.70
N ASP A 102 13.06 -1.08 -16.66
CA ASP A 102 12.35 -1.38 -15.41
C ASP A 102 11.75 -0.13 -14.75
N ASP A 103 12.47 1.00 -14.72
CA ASP A 103 11.96 2.26 -14.15
C ASP A 103 10.69 2.74 -14.87
N GLU A 104 10.66 2.59 -16.20
CA GLU A 104 9.53 2.99 -17.04
C GLU A 104 8.37 2.01 -16.90
N LEU A 105 8.65 0.71 -16.86
CA LEU A 105 7.70 -0.36 -16.63
C LEU A 105 7.02 -0.21 -15.25
N PHE A 106 7.79 -0.02 -14.18
CA PHE A 106 7.29 0.15 -12.82
C PHE A 106 6.53 1.47 -12.67
N TRP A 107 7.01 2.57 -13.28
CA TRP A 107 6.26 3.82 -13.30
C TRP A 107 4.90 3.63 -13.98
N ARG A 108 4.84 2.98 -15.15
CA ARG A 108 3.57 2.69 -15.84
C ARG A 108 2.64 1.78 -15.04
N ALA A 109 3.16 0.69 -14.47
CA ALA A 109 2.38 -0.24 -13.65
C ALA A 109 1.86 0.40 -12.35
N SER A 110 2.51 1.45 -11.85
CA SER A 110 2.06 2.22 -10.69
C SER A 110 0.93 3.22 -10.99
N MET A 111 0.58 3.45 -12.27
CA MET A 111 -0.47 4.39 -12.64
C MET A 111 -1.88 3.81 -12.38
N VAL A 112 -2.53 4.30 -11.34
CA VAL A 112 -3.93 3.96 -11.03
C VAL A 112 -4.89 4.81 -11.87
N PRO A 113 -5.87 4.22 -12.59
CA PRO A 113 -6.92 4.97 -13.26
C PRO A 113 -7.73 5.80 -12.26
N LYS A 114 -7.92 7.10 -12.55
CA LYS A 114 -8.76 7.99 -11.74
C LYS A 114 -10.25 7.92 -12.10
N MET A 115 -10.62 7.05 -13.03
CA MET A 115 -11.99 6.89 -13.52
C MET A 115 -12.52 5.59 -12.92
N GLU A 116 -13.61 5.69 -12.16
CA GLU A 116 -14.21 4.55 -11.43
C GLU A 116 -14.86 3.55 -12.40
N GLU A 117 -15.44 4.03 -13.49
CA GLU A 117 -16.03 3.23 -14.57
C GLU A 117 -15.15 3.29 -15.82
N PHE A 118 -14.93 2.15 -16.47
CA PHE A 118 -14.20 2.10 -17.74
C PHE A 118 -15.16 2.37 -18.91
N PRO A 119 -14.71 3.02 -20.02
CA PRO A 119 -15.57 3.42 -21.13
C PRO A 119 -15.89 2.27 -22.11
N PHE A 120 -15.79 1.03 -21.65
CA PHE A 120 -16.03 -0.21 -22.39
C PHE A 120 -16.32 -1.34 -21.40
N GLU A 121 -17.12 -2.31 -21.86
CA GLU A 121 -17.35 -3.55 -21.12
C GLU A 121 -16.04 -4.31 -20.88
N ARG A 122 -15.88 -4.79 -19.64
CA ARG A 122 -14.68 -5.50 -19.20
C ARG A 122 -14.98 -6.96 -18.95
N THR A 123 -14.06 -7.82 -19.37
CA THR A 123 -14.03 -9.21 -18.93
C THR A 123 -12.84 -9.36 -17.98
N PRO A 124 -13.08 -9.66 -16.69
CA PRO A 124 -11.99 -9.93 -15.75
C PRO A 124 -11.09 -11.04 -16.28
N LYS A 125 -9.77 -10.87 -16.12
CA LYS A 125 -8.78 -11.88 -16.47
C LYS A 125 -8.02 -12.34 -15.24
N VAL A 126 -7.63 -13.61 -15.26
CA VAL A 126 -6.62 -14.16 -14.35
C VAL A 126 -5.25 -14.12 -15.05
N ALA A 127 -4.30 -13.38 -14.49
CA ALA A 127 -2.92 -13.32 -14.94
C ALA A 127 -2.08 -14.42 -14.29
N PHE A 128 -1.60 -15.37 -15.10
CA PHE A 128 -0.72 -16.44 -14.68
C PHE A 128 0.74 -16.02 -14.89
N LEU A 129 1.45 -15.84 -13.79
CA LEU A 129 2.82 -15.32 -13.72
C LEU A 129 3.78 -16.49 -13.50
N PHE A 130 4.37 -17.00 -14.59
CA PHE A 130 5.30 -18.11 -14.54
C PHE A 130 6.73 -17.60 -14.36
N MET A 131 7.33 -17.88 -13.20
CA MET A 131 8.75 -17.65 -12.95
C MET A 131 9.50 -18.99 -13.06
N THR A 132 10.43 -19.09 -14.00
CA THR A 132 11.06 -20.37 -14.38
C THR A 132 12.56 -20.24 -14.55
N ARG A 133 13.32 -21.33 -14.35
CA ARG A 133 14.77 -21.35 -14.66
C ARG A 133 15.11 -21.87 -16.06
N GLY A 134 14.14 -22.33 -16.84
CA GLY A 134 14.38 -22.96 -18.14
C GLY A 134 13.10 -23.51 -18.77
N PRO A 135 13.08 -24.77 -19.25
CA PRO A 135 11.91 -25.33 -19.92
C PRO A 135 10.71 -25.47 -18.98
N LEU A 136 9.51 -25.34 -19.55
CA LEU A 136 8.23 -25.64 -18.92
C LEU A 136 7.85 -27.10 -19.20
N PRO A 137 8.18 -28.08 -18.32
CA PRO A 137 7.90 -29.49 -18.58
C PRO A 137 6.39 -29.77 -18.71
N PHE A 138 5.56 -28.98 -18.02
CA PHE A 138 4.11 -29.08 -18.02
C PHE A 138 3.41 -28.16 -19.03
N ALA A 139 4.14 -27.56 -20.00
CA ALA A 139 3.55 -26.64 -20.98
C ALA A 139 2.29 -27.23 -21.66
N ARG A 140 2.32 -28.50 -22.10
CA ARG A 140 1.18 -29.19 -22.72
C ARG A 140 -0.03 -29.40 -21.80
N LEU A 141 0.19 -29.49 -20.48
CA LEU A 141 -0.90 -29.58 -19.50
C LEU A 141 -1.56 -28.21 -19.33
N TRP A 142 -0.75 -27.15 -19.26
CA TRP A 142 -1.22 -25.77 -19.20
C TRP A 142 -1.90 -25.34 -20.51
N ASP A 143 -1.38 -25.70 -21.68
CA ASP A 143 -2.05 -25.47 -22.98
C ASP A 143 -3.47 -26.03 -22.98
N ARG A 144 -3.66 -27.27 -22.49
CA ARG A 144 -4.97 -27.93 -22.33
C ARG A 144 -5.87 -27.31 -21.26
N PHE A 145 -5.28 -26.75 -20.20
CA PHE A 145 -6.02 -26.02 -19.18
C PHE A 145 -6.57 -24.71 -19.76
N PHE A 146 -5.80 -24.03 -20.62
CA PHE A 146 -6.17 -22.76 -21.23
C PHE A 146 -7.01 -22.86 -22.52
N GLU A 147 -7.01 -24.02 -23.19
CA GLU A 147 -7.69 -24.27 -24.47
C GLU A 147 -9.18 -23.86 -24.43
N GLY A 148 -9.59 -22.98 -25.34
CA GLY A 148 -11.00 -22.54 -25.46
C GLY A 148 -11.45 -21.45 -24.47
N HIS A 149 -10.54 -20.91 -23.66
CA HIS A 149 -10.80 -19.88 -22.65
C HIS A 149 -10.10 -18.54 -22.99
N GLU A 150 -9.76 -18.33 -24.25
CA GLU A 150 -9.03 -17.15 -24.73
C GLU A 150 -9.79 -15.86 -24.39
N GLY A 151 -9.10 -14.92 -23.73
CA GLY A 151 -9.68 -13.66 -23.27
C GLY A 151 -10.10 -13.64 -21.79
N LEU A 152 -10.19 -14.80 -21.12
CA LEU A 152 -10.41 -14.91 -19.66
C LEU A 152 -9.10 -15.00 -18.84
N TYR A 153 -7.97 -15.09 -19.53
CA TYR A 153 -6.66 -15.18 -18.89
C TYR A 153 -5.59 -14.42 -19.66
N SER A 154 -4.46 -14.20 -19.00
CA SER A 154 -3.22 -13.73 -19.58
C SER A 154 -2.07 -14.56 -18.99
N VAL A 155 -1.00 -14.74 -19.77
CA VAL A 155 0.19 -15.51 -19.35
C VAL A 155 1.41 -14.61 -19.52
N TYR A 156 2.28 -14.61 -18.51
CA TYR A 156 3.56 -13.91 -18.51
C TYR A 156 4.63 -14.88 -18.02
N VAL A 157 5.77 -14.96 -18.72
CA VAL A 157 6.84 -15.91 -18.41
C VAL A 157 8.16 -15.17 -18.21
N HIS A 158 8.71 -15.26 -17.00
CA HIS A 158 10.08 -14.86 -16.70
C HIS A 158 10.98 -16.12 -16.73
N THR A 159 12.11 -16.01 -17.40
CA THR A 159 13.10 -17.09 -17.56
C THR A 159 14.49 -16.59 -17.18
N ILE A 160 15.51 -17.46 -17.15
CA ILE A 160 16.90 -16.94 -17.24
C ILE A 160 17.10 -16.22 -18.59
N PRO A 161 17.96 -15.18 -18.69
CA PRO A 161 18.03 -14.29 -19.86
C PRO A 161 18.36 -14.99 -21.19
N ASP A 162 19.27 -15.96 -21.13
CA ASP A 162 19.76 -16.72 -22.28
C ASP A 162 18.80 -17.82 -22.74
N TYR A 163 17.84 -18.20 -21.90
CA TYR A 163 16.82 -19.19 -22.28
C TYR A 163 15.75 -18.54 -23.16
N LYS A 164 15.47 -19.14 -24.31
CA LYS A 164 14.36 -18.74 -25.19
C LYS A 164 13.31 -19.82 -25.20
N LEU A 165 12.07 -19.44 -24.90
CA LEU A 165 10.97 -20.38 -24.79
C LEU A 165 10.56 -20.88 -26.19
N ASN A 166 10.99 -22.10 -26.53
CA ASN A 166 10.65 -22.75 -27.78
C ASN A 166 9.29 -23.48 -27.66
N VAL A 167 8.21 -22.80 -28.04
CA VAL A 167 6.84 -23.32 -28.06
C VAL A 167 6.19 -23.06 -29.42
N VAL A 168 5.23 -23.91 -29.79
CA VAL A 168 4.43 -23.73 -31.01
C VAL A 168 3.56 -22.47 -30.91
N ASN A 169 3.22 -21.88 -32.07
CA ASN A 169 2.41 -20.66 -32.15
C ASN A 169 0.99 -20.81 -31.58
N SER A 170 0.47 -22.02 -31.46
CA SER A 170 -0.81 -22.34 -30.82
C SER A 170 -0.73 -22.54 -29.29
N SER A 171 0.45 -22.45 -28.69
CA SER A 171 0.62 -22.61 -27.24
C SER A 171 0.22 -21.33 -26.50
N ALA A 172 -0.38 -21.49 -25.32
CA ALA A 172 -0.74 -20.37 -24.44
C ALA A 172 0.48 -19.51 -24.04
N PHE A 173 1.68 -20.10 -24.08
CA PHE A 173 2.95 -19.43 -23.76
C PHE A 173 3.62 -18.72 -24.95
N TYR A 174 3.08 -18.84 -26.17
CA TYR A 174 3.69 -18.23 -27.36
C TYR A 174 3.68 -16.71 -27.27
N GLY A 175 4.86 -16.09 -27.44
CA GLY A 175 5.01 -14.63 -27.32
C GLY A 175 4.77 -14.07 -25.91
N ARG A 176 4.77 -14.92 -24.88
CA ARG A 176 4.50 -14.53 -23.48
C ARG A 176 5.75 -14.36 -22.60
N GLN A 177 6.94 -14.54 -23.17
CA GLN A 177 8.20 -14.34 -22.46
C GLN A 177 8.50 -12.84 -22.29
N ILE A 178 8.57 -12.36 -21.05
CA ILE A 178 8.89 -10.96 -20.75
C ILE A 178 10.41 -10.71 -20.78
N PRO A 179 10.88 -9.46 -20.92
CA PRO A 179 12.26 -9.11 -20.59
C PRO A 179 12.59 -9.62 -19.18
N SER A 180 13.64 -10.44 -19.08
CA SER A 180 13.97 -11.20 -17.88
C SER A 180 15.45 -11.01 -17.53
N GLU A 181 15.77 -11.07 -16.24
CA GLU A 181 17.15 -10.98 -15.73
C GLU A 181 17.59 -12.27 -15.01
N GLU A 182 18.84 -12.33 -14.56
CA GLU A 182 19.33 -13.47 -13.78
C GLU A 182 18.73 -13.47 -12.35
N VAL A 183 18.31 -14.64 -11.89
CA VAL A 183 17.64 -14.82 -10.60
C VAL A 183 18.36 -15.87 -9.77
N SER A 184 18.93 -15.44 -8.65
CA SER A 184 19.44 -16.34 -7.61
C SER A 184 18.36 -16.66 -6.56
N TRP A 185 18.41 -17.86 -5.99
CA TRP A 185 17.43 -18.29 -4.98
C TRP A 185 17.76 -17.68 -3.62
N GLY A 186 16.75 -17.22 -2.89
CA GLY A 186 16.93 -16.56 -1.59
C GLY A 186 17.56 -15.17 -1.64
N SER A 187 17.66 -14.55 -2.82
CA SER A 187 18.20 -13.18 -3.00
C SER A 187 17.16 -12.20 -3.52
N ILE A 188 17.45 -10.90 -3.39
CA ILE A 188 16.55 -9.80 -3.81
C ILE A 188 16.15 -9.87 -5.29
N SER A 189 17.01 -10.42 -6.16
CA SER A 189 16.73 -10.66 -7.59
C SER A 189 15.46 -11.48 -7.84
N LEU A 190 15.06 -12.35 -6.90
CA LEU A 190 13.81 -13.10 -6.97
C LEU A 190 12.60 -12.16 -6.89
N VAL A 191 12.64 -11.23 -5.93
CA VAL A 191 11.61 -10.18 -5.74
C VAL A 191 11.59 -9.24 -6.94
N ASP A 192 12.74 -8.89 -7.53
CA ASP A 192 12.79 -8.07 -8.73
C ASP A 192 12.21 -8.78 -9.96
N ALA A 193 12.41 -10.09 -10.12
CA ALA A 193 11.74 -10.88 -11.16
C ALA A 193 10.22 -10.99 -10.97
N GLU A 194 9.75 -11.19 -9.73
CA GLU A 194 8.33 -11.16 -9.38
C GLU A 194 7.70 -9.78 -9.66
N LYS A 195 8.40 -8.69 -9.30
CA LYS A 195 8.01 -7.32 -9.64
C LYS A 195 7.90 -7.11 -11.15
N ARG A 196 8.83 -7.64 -11.96
CA ARG A 196 8.77 -7.55 -13.44
C ARG A 196 7.58 -8.31 -14.01
N LEU A 197 7.30 -9.52 -13.52
CA LEU A 197 6.10 -10.28 -13.89
C LEU A 197 4.83 -9.51 -13.57
N LEU A 198 4.68 -9.05 -12.32
CA LEU A 198 3.51 -8.32 -11.86
C LEU A 198 3.34 -6.99 -12.62
N ALA A 199 4.42 -6.23 -12.85
CA ALA A 199 4.35 -4.96 -13.55
C ALA A 199 3.95 -5.12 -15.03
N ASN A 200 4.45 -6.15 -15.73
CA ASN A 200 3.99 -6.47 -17.09
C ASN A 200 2.50 -6.87 -17.10
N ALA A 201 2.04 -7.58 -16.07
CA ALA A 201 0.64 -7.97 -15.94
C ALA A 201 -0.29 -6.80 -15.61
N LEU A 202 0.17 -5.82 -14.83
CA LEU A 202 -0.58 -4.60 -14.52
C LEU A 202 -0.76 -3.66 -15.73
N LEU A 203 -0.02 -3.85 -16.83
CA LEU A 203 -0.23 -3.09 -18.07
C LEU A 203 -1.47 -3.53 -18.86
N ASP A 204 -1.97 -4.75 -18.67
CA ASP A 204 -3.31 -5.13 -19.13
C ASP A 204 -4.28 -4.94 -17.96
N PHE A 205 -4.98 -3.80 -17.97
CA PHE A 205 -5.88 -3.45 -16.87
C PHE A 205 -7.02 -4.47 -16.70
N ASN A 206 -7.29 -5.36 -17.67
CA ASN A 206 -8.33 -6.39 -17.55
C ASN A 206 -7.90 -7.51 -16.58
N ASN A 207 -6.61 -7.60 -16.23
CA ASN A 207 -6.13 -8.52 -15.21
C ASN A 207 -6.58 -8.06 -13.82
N GLU A 208 -7.44 -8.84 -13.17
CA GLU A 208 -7.97 -8.54 -11.84
C GLU A 208 -7.50 -9.53 -10.76
N ARG A 209 -6.92 -10.67 -11.15
CA ARG A 209 -6.34 -11.67 -10.26
C ARG A 209 -4.99 -12.10 -10.80
N PHE A 210 -4.04 -12.35 -9.91
CA PHE A 210 -2.65 -12.65 -10.25
C PHE A 210 -2.24 -13.93 -9.53
N VAL A 211 -1.71 -14.91 -10.26
CA VAL A 211 -1.32 -16.22 -9.76
C VAL A 211 0.15 -16.45 -10.08
N LEU A 212 1.02 -16.44 -9.06
CA LEU A 212 2.45 -16.71 -9.19
C LEU A 212 2.70 -18.23 -9.20
N LEU A 213 3.44 -18.72 -10.20
CA LEU A 213 3.69 -20.14 -10.44
C LEU A 213 5.15 -20.39 -10.80
N SER A 214 5.68 -21.55 -10.43
CA SER A 214 6.97 -22.05 -10.90
C SER A 214 6.82 -23.05 -12.06
N GLU A 215 7.93 -23.47 -12.66
CA GLU A 215 7.97 -24.50 -13.69
C GLU A 215 7.44 -25.88 -13.23
N SER A 216 7.32 -26.11 -11.92
CA SER A 216 6.81 -27.36 -11.33
C SER A 216 5.33 -27.32 -10.94
N CYS A 217 4.68 -26.16 -11.02
CA CYS A 217 3.25 -26.03 -10.65
C CYS A 217 2.34 -26.65 -11.72
N ILE A 218 1.25 -27.28 -11.26
CA ILE A 218 0.20 -27.87 -12.10
C ILE A 218 -1.19 -27.49 -11.57
N PRO A 219 -2.20 -27.30 -12.44
CA PRO A 219 -3.58 -27.13 -12.00
C PRO A 219 -4.16 -28.48 -11.53
N ILE A 220 -4.99 -28.43 -10.48
CA ILE A 220 -5.68 -29.60 -9.90
C ILE A 220 -7.20 -29.61 -10.16
N PHE A 221 -7.73 -28.49 -10.64
CA PHE A 221 -9.11 -28.31 -11.11
C PHE A 221 -9.08 -27.78 -12.55
N ASP A 222 -10.22 -27.80 -13.23
CA ASP A 222 -10.34 -27.24 -14.59
C ASP A 222 -10.37 -25.70 -14.58
N PHE A 223 -10.21 -25.10 -15.76
CA PHE A 223 -10.15 -23.64 -15.88
C PHE A 223 -11.44 -22.94 -15.42
N PRO A 224 -12.66 -23.37 -15.80
CA PRO A 224 -13.89 -22.74 -15.32
C PRO A 224 -13.96 -22.69 -13.79
N THR A 225 -13.66 -23.79 -13.10
CA THR A 225 -13.68 -23.85 -11.63
C THR A 225 -12.65 -22.90 -11.01
N VAL A 226 -11.41 -22.88 -11.53
CA VAL A 226 -10.34 -22.00 -11.02
C VAL A 226 -10.66 -20.53 -11.30
N TYR A 227 -11.12 -20.21 -12.50
CA TYR A 227 -11.50 -18.87 -12.91
C TYR A 227 -12.62 -18.33 -12.03
N GLU A 228 -13.74 -19.06 -11.92
CA GLU A 228 -14.89 -18.64 -11.12
C GLU A 228 -14.52 -18.44 -9.64
N TYR A 229 -13.74 -19.37 -9.07
CA TYR A 229 -13.26 -19.26 -7.68
C TYR A 229 -12.42 -18.00 -7.46
N LEU A 230 -11.50 -17.69 -8.38
CA LEU A 230 -10.61 -16.54 -8.25
C LEU A 230 -11.34 -15.22 -8.50
N THR A 231 -12.14 -15.10 -9.57
CA THR A 231 -12.82 -13.84 -9.91
C THR A 231 -13.95 -13.49 -8.94
N ASN A 232 -14.67 -14.49 -8.40
CA ASN A 232 -15.75 -14.25 -7.46
C ASN A 232 -15.26 -14.13 -6.00
N SER A 233 -13.99 -14.43 -5.71
CA SER A 233 -13.39 -14.17 -4.40
C SER A 233 -13.23 -12.67 -4.14
N ALA A 234 -13.67 -12.22 -2.96
CA ALA A 234 -13.40 -10.90 -2.39
C ALA A 234 -12.05 -10.81 -1.64
N HIS A 235 -11.26 -11.89 -1.63
CA HIS A 235 -10.04 -12.02 -0.84
C HIS A 235 -8.84 -12.41 -1.70
N SER A 236 -7.66 -11.91 -1.30
CA SER A 236 -6.37 -12.39 -1.77
C SER A 236 -5.89 -13.55 -0.91
N PHE A 237 -5.23 -14.53 -1.52
CA PHE A 237 -4.69 -15.71 -0.85
C PHE A 237 -3.18 -15.57 -0.77
N VAL A 238 -2.67 -15.23 0.41
CA VAL A 238 -1.25 -15.13 0.73
C VAL A 238 -1.02 -15.93 2.01
N ASP A 239 -0.02 -16.81 1.97
CA ASP A 239 0.33 -17.66 3.10
C ASP A 239 1.63 -17.14 3.75
N SER A 240 1.69 -17.16 5.08
CA SER A 240 2.83 -16.66 5.84
C SER A 240 2.99 -17.46 7.12
N TYR A 241 4.13 -18.15 7.22
CA TYR A 241 4.52 -18.91 8.39
C TYR A 241 5.43 -18.03 9.26
N ASP A 242 5.01 -17.75 10.49
CA ASP A 242 5.94 -17.28 11.51
C ASP A 242 6.70 -18.49 12.03
N GLU A 243 8.03 -18.42 12.09
CA GLU A 243 8.81 -19.45 12.77
C GLU A 243 8.96 -19.05 14.23
N ASP A 244 8.38 -19.85 15.14
CA ASP A 244 8.56 -19.81 16.61
C ASP A 244 10.01 -20.12 17.07
N SER A 245 11.00 -19.67 16.31
CA SER A 245 12.42 -19.74 16.62
C SER A 245 12.95 -18.38 17.06
N TRP A 246 14.01 -18.40 17.86
CA TRP A 246 14.75 -17.19 18.26
C TRP A 246 15.35 -16.40 17.08
N ARG A 247 15.23 -16.89 15.84
CA ARG A 247 15.63 -16.21 14.60
C ARG A 247 14.47 -15.49 13.90
N GLY A 248 13.22 -15.84 14.21
CA GLY A 248 12.02 -15.16 13.69
C GLY A 248 11.77 -13.79 14.33
N VAL A 249 12.26 -13.59 15.56
CA VAL A 249 12.22 -12.28 16.23
C VAL A 249 13.17 -11.32 15.51
N ILE A 250 12.61 -10.47 14.65
CA ILE A 250 13.28 -9.26 14.17
C ILE A 250 13.63 -8.44 15.41
N ALA A 251 14.92 -8.39 15.74
CA ALA A 251 15.41 -7.74 16.95
C ALA A 251 15.27 -6.22 16.85
N LEU A 252 14.09 -5.70 17.19
CA LEU A 252 13.91 -4.32 17.65
C LEU A 252 14.58 -4.18 19.02
N GLN A 253 15.91 -4.20 19.01
CA GLN A 253 16.73 -4.07 20.20
C GLN A 253 16.51 -2.67 20.81
N PRO A 254 15.96 -2.57 22.03
CA PRO A 254 15.85 -1.29 22.72
C PRO A 254 17.26 -0.76 23.03
N PRO A 255 17.45 0.57 23.09
CA PRO A 255 18.77 1.14 23.33
C PRO A 255 19.31 0.75 24.71
N HIS A 256 20.62 0.49 24.77
CA HIS A 256 21.33 0.10 25.98
C HIS A 256 21.09 1.07 27.16
N GLY A 257 20.54 0.54 28.25
CA GLY A 257 20.61 1.14 29.59
C GLY A 257 21.57 0.33 30.48
N PRO A 258 22.40 0.97 31.32
CA PRO A 258 23.48 0.28 32.02
C PRO A 258 23.00 -0.51 33.24
N CYS A 259 23.64 -1.65 33.50
CA CYS A 259 23.45 -2.41 34.74
C CYS A 259 24.16 -1.73 35.92
N TYR A 260 23.38 -1.44 36.97
CA TYR A 260 23.81 -1.38 38.37
C TYR A 260 22.66 -1.86 39.26
#